data_AF-A0A815VF93-F1
#
_entry.id   AF-A0A815VF93-F1
#
_cell.length_a   1.000
_cell.length_b   1.000
_cell.length_c   1.000
_cell.angle_alpha   90.00
_cell.angle_beta   90.00
_cell.angle_gamma   90.00
#
_symmetry.space_group_name_H-M   'P 1'
#
loop_
_entity.id
_entity.type
_entity.pdbx_description
1 polymer ?
#
loop_
_entity_poly.entity_id
_entity_poly.type
_entity_poly.pdbx_seq_one_letter_code
_entity_poly.pdbx_strand_id
1 'polypeptide(L)'
;MVRKKSVAAKVKTQKKAYQRRVAQLNKSCSWRVLVLVIQAAKKFLRLRKCKICYKNSDCHCTISKEFLTKRNYKILSNTTNNNISFDIIRDKQEFDDVKNILRTVVSKVCRLDYQRKKQSEIRKRKRSVDYCSPDESVLRKRLKQNNWFNKKYNHDLLFRQNQTQQTACKSRKKYRDNNVFRDKEKKRNRKSTIEKYNNNEEFRENEKTRNRKSAIEKYNNNEEFREKEKTRNRKSATEKYNNNKNFHEKEKIRKKKEMFNRYHINKNFRQQQKLRSNQNILFKYRNDPVYQKNIKEYAKRQAFSKYVSDNSKRLKKIQYAINFYRNNYTPNIQKQRQLYNQRRRIMNKYLIAQSHNCVLKHRNLYIKNLKIFRDVIQEGPDYTCRVCGLALFRNQVIPYIKEKYITKNMSVEMKERIESYLNNSSLIEDTWICISCSDKIKKKAMPSRAIVNKLEVSDVPSELKKLNDLEKHLIALRLPFMKIV
;
A
#
# COMPACT_ATOMS: atom_id res chain seq x y z
N MET A 1 51.69 45.98 73.51
CA MET A 1 50.74 46.63 72.57
C MET A 1 50.05 45.59 71.68
N VAL A 2 48.78 45.23 71.95
CA VAL A 2 48.02 44.28 71.10
C VAL A 2 47.37 45.04 69.94
N ARG A 3 47.90 44.91 68.73
CA ARG A 3 47.34 45.56 67.52
C ARG A 3 45.93 45.02 67.22
N LYS A 4 44.92 45.90 67.28
CA LYS A 4 43.53 45.60 66.91
C LYS A 4 43.49 45.22 65.42
N LYS A 5 43.09 43.97 65.11
CA LYS A 5 42.88 43.51 63.72
C LYS A 5 41.83 44.37 63.02
N SER A 6 42.12 44.81 61.79
CA SER A 6 41.21 45.59 60.96
C SER A 6 39.88 44.87 60.72
N VAL A 7 38.81 45.62 60.44
CA VAL A 7 37.47 45.06 60.15
C VAL A 7 37.55 44.06 58.99
N ALA A 8 38.34 44.37 57.97
CA ALA A 8 38.59 43.47 56.84
C ALA A 8 39.26 42.15 57.28
N ALA A 9 40.23 42.21 58.19
CA ALA A 9 40.86 41.02 58.75
C ALA A 9 39.85 40.18 59.55
N LYS A 10 38.98 40.80 60.36
CA LYS A 10 37.91 40.12 61.10
C LYS A 10 36.92 39.41 60.17
N VAL A 11 36.48 40.08 59.10
CA VAL A 11 35.57 39.51 58.09
C VAL A 11 36.24 38.35 57.35
N LYS A 12 37.53 38.48 56.99
CA LYS A 12 38.28 37.40 56.33
C LYS A 12 38.44 36.17 57.23
N THR A 13 38.69 36.35 58.54
CA THR A 13 38.68 35.24 59.51
C THR A 13 37.30 34.61 59.67
N GLN A 14 36.22 35.40 59.73
CA GLN A 14 34.86 34.86 59.82
C GLN A 14 34.45 34.09 58.56
N LYS A 15 34.82 34.59 57.37
CA LYS A 15 34.56 33.90 56.09
C LYS A 15 35.31 32.57 56.01
N LYS A 16 36.59 32.53 56.41
CA LYS A 16 37.37 31.28 56.49
C LYS A 16 36.79 30.30 57.52
N ALA A 17 36.37 30.79 58.69
CA ALA A 17 35.72 29.95 59.71
C ALA A 17 34.38 29.38 59.22
N TYR A 18 33.58 30.17 58.52
CA TYR A 18 32.33 29.72 57.89
C TYR A 18 32.59 28.67 56.81
N GLN A 19 33.55 28.91 55.91
CA GLN A 19 33.91 27.94 54.87
C GLN A 19 34.43 26.63 55.46
N ARG A 20 35.21 26.67 56.55
CA ARG A 20 35.62 25.45 57.27
C ARG A 20 34.42 24.72 57.86
N ARG A 21 33.49 25.41 58.51
CA ARG A 21 32.24 24.81 59.04
C ARG A 21 31.38 24.21 57.94
N VAL A 22 31.26 24.88 56.79
CA VAL A 22 30.51 24.36 55.63
C VAL A 22 31.23 23.14 55.03
N ALA A 23 32.55 23.13 54.94
CA ALA A 23 33.32 21.97 54.50
C ALA A 23 33.22 20.80 55.49
N GLN A 24 33.19 21.08 56.79
CA GLN A 24 32.97 20.09 57.85
C GLN A 24 31.55 19.53 57.78
N LEU A 25 30.53 20.38 57.61
CA LEU A 25 29.13 20.00 57.39
C LEU A 25 28.95 19.18 56.11
N ASN A 26 29.66 19.52 55.03
CA ASN A 26 29.63 18.73 53.79
C ASN A 26 30.33 17.37 53.95
N LYS A 27 31.32 17.25 54.84
CA LYS A 27 31.93 15.97 55.23
C LYS A 27 31.04 15.16 56.15
N SER A 28 30.30 15.80 57.06
CA SER A 28 29.33 15.18 57.97
C SER A 28 27.91 15.14 57.42
N CYS A 29 27.73 15.32 56.10
CA CYS A 29 26.47 15.09 55.37
C CYS A 29 26.13 13.59 55.31
N SER A 30 26.15 12.92 56.46
CA SER A 30 25.26 11.81 56.71
C SER A 30 23.85 12.35 56.57
N TRP A 31 23.17 11.99 55.49
CA TRP A 31 21.79 12.37 55.18
C TRP A 31 20.84 12.11 56.38
N ARG A 32 21.24 11.23 57.32
CA ARG A 32 20.63 11.00 58.64
C ARG A 32 20.54 12.27 59.51
N VAL A 33 21.61 13.08 59.58
CA VAL A 33 21.66 14.34 60.34
C VAL A 33 20.61 15.32 59.81
N LEU A 34 20.49 15.41 58.49
CA LEU A 34 19.54 16.31 57.83
C LEU A 34 18.09 15.88 58.07
N VAL A 35 17.81 14.57 58.04
CA VAL A 35 16.51 13.99 58.40
C VAL A 35 16.15 14.27 59.85
N LEU A 36 17.09 14.07 60.78
CA LEU A 36 16.88 14.32 62.20
C LEU A 36 16.59 15.81 62.49
N VAL A 37 17.30 16.73 61.83
CA VAL A 37 17.03 18.18 61.93
C VAL A 37 15.64 18.53 61.40
N ILE A 38 15.23 17.96 60.25
CA ILE A 38 13.89 18.20 59.68
C ILE A 38 12.79 17.65 60.59
N GLN A 39 12.97 16.46 61.15
CA GLN A 39 12.00 15.83 62.06
C GLN A 39 11.91 16.59 63.40
N ALA A 40 13.04 17.01 63.97
CA ALA A 40 13.07 17.84 65.18
C ALA A 40 12.40 19.21 64.95
N ALA A 41 12.63 19.84 63.80
CA ALA A 41 11.96 21.08 63.41
C ALA A 41 10.44 20.88 63.27
N LYS A 42 9.99 19.77 62.66
CA LYS A 42 8.56 19.42 62.58
C LYS A 42 7.94 19.23 63.97
N LYS A 43 8.61 18.49 64.88
CA LYS A 43 8.13 18.29 66.26
C LYS A 43 8.04 19.61 67.03
N PHE A 44 9.05 20.48 66.90
CA PHE A 44 9.05 21.82 67.50
C PHE A 44 7.90 22.69 66.99
N LEU A 45 7.64 22.68 65.67
CA LEU A 45 6.53 23.43 65.07
C LEU A 45 5.15 22.90 65.50
N ARG A 46 5.00 21.58 65.70
CA ARG A 46 3.77 20.95 66.23
C ARG A 46 3.51 21.37 67.68
N LEU A 47 4.51 21.28 68.55
CA LEU A 47 4.36 21.60 69.98
C LEU A 47 3.97 23.08 70.22
N ARG A 48 4.40 24.00 69.35
CA ARG A 48 4.16 25.43 69.54
C ARG A 48 2.78 25.94 69.09
N LYS A 49 1.86 25.04 68.70
CA LYS A 49 0.50 25.35 68.19
C LYS A 49 0.48 26.56 67.24
N CYS A 50 1.49 26.72 66.38
CA CYS A 50 1.58 27.85 65.48
C CYS A 50 0.54 27.68 64.35
N LYS A 51 -0.63 28.28 64.52
CA LYS A 51 -1.79 28.19 63.60
C LYS A 51 -1.45 28.52 62.14
N ILE A 52 -0.37 29.26 61.87
CA ILE A 52 0.05 29.65 60.52
C ILE A 52 0.78 28.51 59.79
N CYS A 53 1.54 27.67 60.49
CA CYS A 53 2.26 26.55 59.86
C CYS A 53 1.39 25.30 59.72
N TYR A 54 0.39 25.13 60.59
CA TYR A 54 -0.50 23.96 60.58
C TYR A 54 -1.43 23.91 59.35
N LYS A 55 -1.78 25.07 58.77
CA LYS A 55 -2.65 25.10 57.57
C LYS A 55 -1.92 24.76 56.26
N ASN A 56 -0.60 24.72 56.26
CA ASN A 56 0.21 24.36 55.07
C ASN A 56 1.01 23.06 55.27
N SER A 57 0.79 22.31 56.36
CA SER A 57 1.55 21.09 56.67
C SER A 57 1.06 19.81 55.97
N ASP A 58 0.01 19.90 55.16
CA ASP A 58 -0.33 18.85 54.18
C ASP A 58 0.54 18.96 52.90
N CYS A 59 1.65 19.72 52.92
CA CYS A 59 2.73 19.47 51.96
C CYS A 59 3.30 18.08 52.28
N HIS A 60 2.94 17.11 51.46
CA HIS A 60 3.84 16.03 51.11
C HIS A 60 5.09 16.64 50.49
N CYS A 61 5.96 17.19 51.33
CA CYS A 61 7.30 17.56 50.93
C CYS A 61 8.09 16.25 50.80
N THR A 62 7.77 15.49 49.75
CA THR A 62 8.52 14.34 49.27
C THR A 62 9.86 14.86 48.79
N ILE A 63 10.94 14.42 49.43
CA ILE A 63 12.28 14.61 48.88
C ILE A 63 12.27 13.92 47.51
N SER A 64 12.51 14.68 46.43
CA SER A 64 12.48 14.13 45.07
C SER A 64 13.36 12.88 45.00
N LYS A 65 12.85 11.81 44.37
CA LYS A 65 13.54 10.51 44.23
C LYS A 65 14.94 10.66 43.63
N GLU A 66 15.17 11.73 42.88
CA GLU A 66 16.44 12.06 42.23
C GLU A 66 17.59 12.33 43.21
N PHE A 67 17.29 12.66 44.48
CA PHE A 67 18.32 12.92 45.50
C PHE A 67 18.58 11.72 46.43
N LEU A 68 17.98 10.56 46.17
CA LEU A 68 18.10 9.35 46.99
C LEU A 68 18.79 8.22 46.23
N THR A 69 19.94 7.75 46.72
CA THR A 69 20.52 6.50 46.25
C THR A 69 19.63 5.31 46.66
N LYS A 70 19.57 4.25 45.84
CA LYS A 70 18.71 3.05 46.06
C LYS A 70 18.84 2.46 47.48
N ARG A 71 20.02 2.54 48.09
CA ARG A 71 20.29 2.05 49.46
C ARG A 71 19.60 2.88 50.54
N ASN A 72 19.46 4.19 50.32
CA ASN A 72 18.88 5.13 51.29
C ASN A 72 17.34 5.15 51.26
N TYR A 73 16.73 4.86 50.09
CA TYR A 73 15.28 4.75 49.96
C TYR A 73 14.70 3.61 50.82
N LYS A 74 15.40 2.47 50.89
CA LYS A 74 14.99 1.29 51.66
C LYS A 74 15.03 1.49 53.19
N ILE A 75 15.92 2.36 53.67
CA ILE A 75 16.00 2.72 55.10
C ILE A 75 14.84 3.66 55.48
N LEU A 76 14.46 4.58 54.58
CA LEU A 76 13.36 5.53 54.82
C LEU A 76 11.98 4.89 54.79
N SER A 77 11.76 3.93 53.89
CA SER A 77 10.48 3.23 53.76
C SER A 77 10.15 2.38 54.99
N ASN A 78 11.16 1.97 55.76
CA ASN A 78 11.00 1.08 56.91
C ASN A 78 10.86 1.81 58.25
N THR A 79 11.00 3.15 58.29
CA THR A 79 10.96 3.95 59.53
C THR A 79 9.63 4.71 59.72
N THR A 80 8.54 4.20 59.15
CA THR A 80 7.20 4.80 59.25
C THR A 80 6.50 4.55 60.60
N ASN A 81 7.11 3.84 61.54
CA ASN A 81 6.55 3.65 62.88
C ASN A 81 7.26 4.46 63.96
N ASN A 82 6.43 5.15 64.75
CA ASN A 82 6.65 6.29 65.64
C ASN A 82 7.68 6.19 66.79
N ASN A 83 8.62 5.26 66.82
CA ASN A 83 9.65 5.25 67.87
C ASN A 83 11.01 4.88 67.27
N ILE A 84 11.77 5.90 66.89
CA ILE A 84 13.21 5.73 66.62
C ILE A 84 13.92 5.99 67.93
N SER A 85 14.51 4.93 68.49
CA SER A 85 15.43 5.05 69.63
C SER A 85 16.63 5.91 69.22
N PHE A 86 17.06 6.82 70.11
CA PHE A 86 18.21 7.70 69.90
C PHE A 86 19.55 6.94 69.84
N ASP A 87 19.55 5.63 70.05
CA ASP A 87 20.73 4.76 70.12
C ASP A 87 21.53 4.63 68.80
N ILE A 88 21.07 5.22 67.69
CA ILE A 88 21.75 5.14 66.39
C ILE A 88 22.78 6.27 66.19
N ILE A 89 22.86 7.26 67.09
CA ILE A 89 23.88 8.31 67.03
C ILE A 89 25.14 7.82 67.75
N ARG A 90 25.98 7.06 67.04
CA ARG A 90 27.25 6.54 67.58
C ARG A 90 28.30 7.63 67.82
N ASP A 91 28.11 8.85 67.30
CA ASP A 91 29.09 9.94 67.43
C ASP A 91 28.50 11.14 68.19
N LYS A 92 29.01 11.38 69.42
CA LYS A 92 28.60 12.48 70.32
C LYS A 92 28.74 13.86 69.64
N GLN A 93 29.70 13.98 68.73
CA GLN A 93 29.97 15.20 67.97
C GLN A 93 28.81 15.58 67.03
N GLU A 94 28.22 14.61 66.33
CA GLU A 94 27.11 14.86 65.40
C GLU A 94 25.84 15.32 66.13
N PHE A 95 25.60 14.79 67.33
CA PHE A 95 24.47 15.20 68.17
C PHE A 95 24.58 16.66 68.62
N ASP A 96 25.76 17.09 69.06
CA ASP A 96 25.98 18.46 69.52
C ASP A 96 25.89 19.48 68.37
N ASP A 97 26.32 19.11 67.17
CA ASP A 97 26.17 19.94 65.97
C ASP A 97 24.68 20.14 65.61
N VAL A 98 23.88 19.07 65.63
CA VAL A 98 22.42 19.15 65.42
C VAL A 98 21.75 20.04 66.46
N LYS A 99 22.12 19.86 67.74
CA LYS A 99 21.59 20.63 68.87
C LYS A 99 21.90 22.13 68.71
N ASN A 100 23.10 22.48 68.27
CA ASN A 100 23.51 23.87 68.05
C ASN A 100 22.83 24.52 66.84
N ILE A 101 22.63 23.77 65.76
CA ILE A 101 21.87 24.23 64.58
C ILE A 101 20.42 24.52 65.00
N LEU A 102 19.78 23.60 65.72
CA LEU A 102 18.40 23.77 66.18
C LEU A 102 18.26 24.99 67.10
N ARG A 103 19.15 25.18 68.08
CA ARG A 103 19.16 26.38 68.93
C ARG A 103 19.27 27.67 68.13
N THR A 104 20.14 27.70 67.12
CA THR A 104 20.35 28.88 66.28
C THR A 104 19.12 29.20 65.44
N VAL A 105 18.50 28.18 64.84
CA VAL A 105 17.28 28.33 64.04
C VAL A 105 16.12 28.81 64.91
N VAL A 106 15.90 28.19 66.07
CA VAL A 106 14.83 28.56 67.01
C VAL A 106 15.02 30.00 67.50
N SER A 107 16.25 30.40 67.87
CA SER A 107 16.55 31.77 68.30
C SER A 107 16.25 32.81 67.22
N LYS A 108 16.65 32.55 65.96
CA LYS A 108 16.35 33.44 64.83
C LYS A 108 14.85 33.57 64.58
N VAL A 109 14.11 32.47 64.60
CA VAL A 109 12.65 32.48 64.40
C VAL A 109 11.96 33.26 65.51
N CYS A 110 12.35 33.06 66.78
CA CYS A 110 11.82 33.82 67.91
C CYS A 110 12.08 35.33 67.80
N ARG A 111 13.30 35.74 67.39
CA ARG A 111 13.63 37.16 67.19
C ARG A 111 12.80 37.82 66.10
N LEU A 112 12.59 37.11 64.98
CA LEU A 112 11.76 37.62 63.88
C LEU A 112 10.29 37.77 64.29
N ASP A 113 9.75 36.83 65.07
CA ASP A 113 8.38 36.91 65.55
C ASP A 113 8.19 38.07 66.55
N TYR A 114 9.15 38.27 67.46
CA TYR A 114 9.17 39.43 68.35
C TYR A 114 9.20 40.76 67.59
N GLN A 115 10.04 40.88 66.56
CA GLN A 115 10.09 42.09 65.72
C GLN A 115 8.77 42.34 64.98
N ARG A 116 8.12 41.28 64.46
CA ARG A 116 6.81 41.39 63.81
C ARG A 116 5.73 41.88 64.78
N LYS A 117 5.67 41.33 65.99
CA LYS A 117 4.73 41.78 67.04
C LYS A 117 4.97 43.23 67.43
N LYS A 118 6.21 43.62 67.68
CA LYS A 118 6.60 45.02 67.97
C LYS A 118 6.19 45.97 66.84
N GLN A 119 6.43 45.62 65.58
CA GLN A 119 5.97 46.45 64.46
C GLN A 119 4.44 46.53 64.35
N SER A 120 3.73 45.45 64.66
CA SER A 120 2.26 45.44 64.70
C SER A 120 1.73 46.39 65.77
N GLU A 121 2.32 46.40 66.97
CA GLU A 121 1.95 47.33 68.03
C GLU A 121 2.23 48.78 67.66
N ILE A 122 3.38 49.07 67.05
CA ILE A 122 3.68 50.42 66.53
C ILE A 122 2.63 50.87 65.52
N ARG A 123 2.17 49.99 64.61
CA ARG A 123 1.09 50.30 63.66
C ARG A 123 -0.26 50.52 64.35
N LYS A 124 -0.57 49.76 65.41
CA LYS A 124 -1.78 49.95 66.21
C LYS A 124 -1.76 51.32 66.92
N ARG A 125 -0.64 51.68 67.56
CA ARG A 125 -0.45 53.00 68.19
C ARG A 125 -0.57 54.14 67.18
N LYS A 126 -0.02 54.00 65.98
CA LYS A 126 -0.16 55.01 64.91
C LYS A 126 -1.61 55.15 64.41
N ARG A 127 -2.40 54.08 64.40
CA ARG A 127 -3.82 54.12 64.02
C ARG A 127 -4.72 54.66 65.14
N SER A 128 -4.38 54.42 66.41
CA SER A 128 -5.16 54.95 67.54
C SER A 128 -4.99 56.46 67.73
N VAL A 129 -3.94 57.06 67.17
CA VAL A 129 -3.71 58.52 67.18
C VAL A 129 -4.61 59.25 66.15
N ASP A 130 -5.25 58.56 65.21
CA ASP A 130 -6.01 59.20 64.13
C ASP A 130 -7.48 59.53 64.45
N TYR A 131 -7.99 59.32 65.68
CA TYR A 131 -9.39 59.66 65.99
C TYR A 131 -9.69 60.37 67.32
N CYS A 132 -8.75 60.51 68.27
CA CYS A 132 -8.99 61.31 69.49
C CYS A 132 -7.70 61.97 69.98
N SER A 133 -7.18 62.96 69.24
CA SER A 133 -6.29 63.96 69.83
C SER A 133 -7.07 65.28 69.86
N PRO A 134 -7.48 65.79 71.03
CA PRO A 134 -8.22 67.06 71.16
C PRO A 134 -7.30 68.28 70.98
N ASP A 135 -6.17 68.11 70.28
CA ASP A 135 -5.27 69.20 69.97
C ASP A 135 -5.73 69.84 68.67
N GLU A 136 -6.66 70.78 68.82
CA GLU A 136 -7.29 71.57 67.76
C GLU A 136 -6.24 72.24 66.84
N SER A 137 -5.01 72.43 67.33
CA SER A 137 -3.89 72.98 66.57
C SER A 137 -3.44 72.06 65.42
N VAL A 138 -3.48 70.72 65.60
CA VAL A 138 -3.00 69.76 64.59
C VAL A 138 -4.01 69.59 63.46
N LEU A 139 -5.31 69.58 63.78
CA LEU A 139 -6.39 69.52 62.79
C LEU A 139 -6.46 70.82 61.98
N ARG A 140 -6.36 72.00 62.64
CA ARG A 140 -6.29 73.31 61.95
C ARG A 140 -5.06 73.39 61.03
N LYS A 141 -3.91 72.85 61.42
CA LYS A 141 -2.71 72.77 60.57
C LYS A 141 -2.92 71.87 59.34
N ARG A 142 -3.52 70.68 59.50
CA ARG A 142 -3.84 69.78 58.36
C ARG A 142 -4.85 70.42 57.40
N LEU A 143 -5.90 71.07 57.90
CA LEU A 143 -6.88 71.79 57.08
C LEU A 143 -6.26 72.94 56.29
N LYS A 144 -5.42 73.76 56.94
CA LYS A 144 -4.65 74.82 56.26
C LYS A 144 -3.74 74.25 55.16
N GLN A 145 -3.06 73.14 55.44
CA GLN A 145 -2.18 72.48 54.47
C GLN A 145 -2.97 71.89 53.28
N ASN A 146 -4.15 71.32 53.53
CA ASN A 146 -5.01 70.76 52.48
C ASN A 146 -5.63 71.86 51.62
N ASN A 147 -6.08 72.96 52.23
CA ASN A 147 -6.59 74.13 51.53
C ASN A 147 -5.49 74.80 50.68
N TRP A 148 -4.27 74.91 51.20
CA TRP A 148 -3.12 75.37 50.42
C TRP A 148 -2.83 74.44 49.24
N PHE A 149 -2.82 73.12 49.46
CA PHE A 149 -2.58 72.14 48.40
C PHE A 149 -3.65 72.22 47.31
N ASN A 150 -4.92 72.31 47.67
CA ASN A 150 -6.04 72.43 46.73
C ASN A 150 -5.98 73.74 45.94
N LYS A 151 -5.74 74.88 46.61
CA LYS A 151 -5.54 76.17 45.94
C LYS A 151 -4.37 76.11 44.96
N LYS A 152 -3.24 75.53 45.37
CA LYS A 152 -2.06 75.39 44.53
C LYS A 152 -2.31 74.44 43.34
N TYR A 153 -2.99 73.31 43.55
CA TYR A 153 -3.33 72.38 42.48
C TYR A 153 -4.30 72.99 41.45
N ASN A 154 -5.21 73.85 41.89
CA ASN A 154 -6.18 74.50 41.02
C ASN A 154 -5.59 75.65 40.20
N HIS A 155 -4.69 76.45 40.78
CA HIS A 155 -4.18 77.66 40.13
C HIS A 155 -2.76 77.53 39.53
N ASP A 156 -1.96 76.55 39.94
CA ASP A 156 -0.59 76.34 39.44
C ASP A 156 -0.54 75.11 38.51
N LEU A 157 -0.53 75.39 37.20
CA LEU A 157 -0.45 74.39 36.12
C LEU A 157 0.79 73.51 36.24
N LEU A 158 1.93 74.10 36.60
CA LEU A 158 3.23 73.42 36.72
C LEU A 158 3.23 72.47 37.92
N PHE A 159 2.64 72.91 39.04
CA PHE A 159 2.43 72.07 40.22
C PHE A 159 1.48 70.90 39.93
N ARG A 160 0.40 71.12 39.18
CA ARG A 160 -0.54 70.07 38.76
C ARG A 160 0.14 69.03 37.86
N GLN A 161 0.89 69.48 36.86
CA GLN A 161 1.63 68.59 35.96
C GLN A 161 2.67 67.76 36.75
N ASN A 162 3.45 68.42 37.62
CA ASN A 162 4.44 67.74 38.46
C ASN A 162 3.79 66.71 39.40
N GLN A 163 2.64 67.01 40.00
CA GLN A 163 1.93 66.04 40.84
C GLN A 163 1.34 64.88 40.03
N THR A 164 0.81 65.14 38.85
CA THR A 164 0.30 64.11 37.95
C THR A 164 1.43 63.18 37.49
N GLN A 165 2.59 63.75 37.14
CA GLN A 165 3.77 62.99 36.75
C GLN A 165 4.33 62.19 37.94
N GLN A 166 4.37 62.77 39.14
CA GLN A 166 4.85 62.09 40.34
C GLN A 166 3.92 60.93 40.75
N THR A 167 2.60 61.12 40.70
CA THR A 167 1.61 60.07 40.97
C THR A 167 1.62 58.98 39.89
N ALA A 168 1.78 59.35 38.62
CA ALA A 168 1.98 58.39 37.53
C ALA A 168 3.28 57.58 37.72
N CYS A 169 4.38 58.22 38.09
CA CYS A 169 5.66 57.55 38.38
C CYS A 169 5.53 56.58 39.57
N LYS A 170 4.91 57.01 40.67
CA LYS A 170 4.60 56.15 41.83
C LYS A 170 3.73 54.96 41.43
N SER A 171 2.72 55.17 40.59
CA SER A 171 1.82 54.11 40.11
C SER A 171 2.53 53.13 39.18
N ARG A 172 3.38 53.61 38.26
CA ARG A 172 4.22 52.76 37.39
C ARG A 172 5.21 51.93 38.22
N LYS A 173 5.86 52.54 39.21
CA LYS A 173 6.76 51.85 40.13
C LYS A 173 6.01 50.78 40.93
N LYS A 174 4.82 51.10 41.45
CA LYS A 174 3.95 50.14 42.15
C LYS A 174 3.50 48.98 41.24
N TYR A 175 3.19 49.25 39.97
CA TYR A 175 2.84 48.22 38.99
C TYR A 175 4.04 47.32 38.64
N ARG A 176 5.26 47.87 38.60
CA ARG A 176 6.49 47.12 38.35
C ARG A 176 6.85 46.21 39.52
N ASP A 177 6.83 46.76 40.74
CA ASP A 177 7.42 46.13 41.92
C ASP A 177 6.42 45.27 42.71
N ASN A 178 5.12 45.52 42.60
CA ASN A 178 4.08 44.79 43.34
C ASN A 178 3.24 43.88 42.43
N ASN A 179 3.58 42.60 42.42
CA ASN A 179 2.89 41.57 41.64
C ASN A 179 1.38 41.50 41.94
N VAL A 180 0.97 41.65 43.20
CA VAL A 180 -0.46 41.58 43.61
C VAL A 180 -1.25 42.77 43.06
N PHE A 181 -0.66 43.97 43.09
CA PHE A 181 -1.26 45.16 42.50
C PHE A 181 -1.35 45.03 40.97
N ARG A 182 -0.26 44.57 40.33
CA ARG A 182 -0.21 44.32 38.89
C ARG A 182 -1.29 43.35 38.42
N ASP A 183 -1.47 42.24 39.13
CA ASP A 183 -2.43 41.20 38.73
C ASP A 183 -3.88 41.65 38.95
N LYS A 184 -4.16 42.40 40.03
CA LYS A 184 -5.48 43.02 40.24
C LYS A 184 -5.82 44.01 39.13
N GLU A 185 -4.86 44.83 38.72
CA GLU A 185 -5.07 45.82 37.68
C GLU A 185 -5.23 45.17 36.29
N LYS A 186 -4.46 44.11 35.99
CA LYS A 186 -4.67 43.29 34.78
C LYS A 186 -6.06 42.67 34.75
N LYS A 187 -6.57 42.16 35.88
CA LYS A 187 -7.92 41.60 35.97
C LYS A 187 -9.00 42.66 35.74
N ARG A 188 -8.86 43.86 36.34
CA ARG A 188 -9.79 44.98 36.11
C ARG A 188 -9.81 45.41 34.64
N ASN A 189 -8.64 45.60 34.04
CA ASN A 189 -8.54 45.97 32.63
C ASN A 189 -9.16 44.90 31.73
N ARG A 190 -8.85 43.61 31.94
CA ARG A 190 -9.48 42.52 31.18
C ARG A 190 -11.00 42.56 31.27
N LYS A 191 -11.56 42.71 32.48
CA LYS A 191 -13.02 42.80 32.68
C LYS A 191 -13.61 43.97 31.88
N SER A 192 -13.03 45.16 32.01
CA SER A 192 -13.46 46.35 31.27
C SER A 192 -13.33 46.17 29.74
N THR A 193 -12.29 45.50 29.26
CA THR A 193 -12.09 45.28 27.81
C THR A 193 -13.13 44.31 27.25
N ILE A 194 -13.44 43.24 28.00
CA ILE A 194 -14.48 42.27 27.63
C ILE A 194 -15.85 42.95 27.61
N GLU A 195 -16.15 43.77 28.63
CA GLU A 195 -17.40 44.51 28.73
C GLU A 195 -17.57 45.51 27.56
N LYS A 196 -16.50 46.22 27.21
CA LYS A 196 -16.46 47.07 26.00
C LYS A 196 -16.66 46.26 24.72
N TYR A 197 -16.02 45.09 24.58
CA TYR A 197 -16.16 44.24 23.40
C TYR A 197 -17.57 43.67 23.21
N ASN A 198 -18.28 43.42 24.30
CA ASN A 198 -19.65 42.90 24.25
C ASN A 198 -20.66 44.02 23.95
N ASN A 199 -20.50 45.17 24.60
CA ASN A 199 -21.52 46.22 24.61
C ASN A 199 -21.29 47.33 23.57
N ASN A 200 -20.07 47.47 23.02
CA ASN A 200 -19.75 48.48 22.01
C ASN A 200 -19.37 47.80 20.69
N GLU A 201 -20.25 47.95 19.70
CA GLU A 201 -20.10 47.35 18.37
C GLU A 201 -18.94 47.96 17.57
N GLU A 202 -18.75 49.28 17.64
CA GLU A 202 -17.64 49.98 17.00
C GLU A 202 -16.29 49.50 17.54
N PHE A 203 -16.18 49.36 18.87
CA PHE A 203 -14.99 48.82 19.52
C PHE A 203 -14.72 47.37 19.09
N ARG A 204 -15.77 46.56 18.96
CA ARG A 204 -15.66 45.16 18.52
C ARG A 204 -15.19 45.04 17.07
N GLU A 205 -15.73 45.84 16.15
CA GLU A 205 -15.29 45.82 14.75
C GLU A 205 -13.88 46.39 14.56
N ASN A 206 -13.53 47.46 15.29
CA ASN A 206 -12.16 48.01 15.31
C ASN A 206 -11.14 47.00 15.86
N GLU A 207 -11.50 46.24 16.90
CA GLU A 207 -10.64 45.22 17.47
C GLU A 207 -10.52 43.99 16.55
N LYS A 208 -11.60 43.59 15.85
CA LYS A 208 -11.55 42.53 14.81
C LYS A 208 -10.65 42.94 13.65
N THR A 209 -10.78 44.16 13.14
CA THR A 209 -9.96 44.67 12.03
C THR A 209 -8.50 44.81 12.44
N ARG A 210 -8.20 45.34 13.63
CA ARG A 210 -6.82 45.39 14.15
C ARG A 210 -6.22 43.99 14.29
N ASN A 211 -6.97 43.03 14.83
CA ASN A 211 -6.51 41.65 14.97
C ASN A 211 -6.29 40.98 13.61
N ARG A 212 -7.17 41.20 12.63
CA ARG A 212 -6.97 40.73 11.24
C ARG A 212 -5.70 41.32 10.62
N LYS A 213 -5.51 42.64 10.71
CA LYS A 213 -4.30 43.31 10.20
C LYS A 213 -3.04 42.74 10.84
N SER A 214 -3.02 42.61 12.17
CA SER A 214 -1.87 42.03 12.89
C SER A 214 -1.63 40.56 12.55
N ALA A 215 -2.67 39.76 12.32
CA ALA A 215 -2.53 38.37 11.90
C ALA A 215 -1.94 38.24 10.48
N ILE A 216 -2.38 39.10 9.55
CA ILE A 216 -1.84 39.18 8.19
C ILE A 216 -0.37 39.59 8.23
N GLU A 217 -0.06 40.63 9.00
CA GLU A 217 1.31 41.12 9.16
C GLU A 217 2.22 40.05 9.78
N LYS A 218 1.76 39.33 10.81
CA LYS A 218 2.47 38.18 11.39
C LYS A 218 2.67 37.07 10.37
N TYR A 219 1.66 36.75 9.56
CA TYR A 219 1.77 35.73 8.52
C TYR A 219 2.77 36.11 7.41
N ASN A 220 2.89 37.40 7.10
CA ASN A 220 3.83 37.89 6.09
C ASN A 220 5.27 38.00 6.61
N ASN A 221 5.44 38.49 7.84
CA ASN A 221 6.76 38.83 8.37
C ASN A 221 7.38 37.75 9.26
N ASN A 222 6.58 36.82 9.81
CA ASN A 222 7.08 35.74 10.68
C ASN A 222 6.94 34.38 9.97
N GLU A 223 8.08 33.84 9.53
CA GLU A 223 8.16 32.57 8.83
C GLU A 223 7.75 31.37 9.69
N GLU A 224 8.14 31.35 10.96
CA GLU A 224 7.78 30.28 11.90
C GLU A 224 6.25 30.23 12.13
N PHE A 225 5.63 31.40 12.29
CA PHE A 225 4.18 31.52 12.42
C PHE A 225 3.48 31.04 11.14
N ARG A 226 3.97 31.47 9.97
CA ARG A 226 3.44 31.06 8.66
C ARG A 226 3.51 29.55 8.44
N GLU A 227 4.64 28.91 8.76
CA GLU A 227 4.78 27.45 8.60
C GLU A 227 3.92 26.68 9.61
N LYS A 228 3.81 27.14 10.86
CA LYS A 228 2.88 26.54 11.84
C LYS A 228 1.43 26.64 11.37
N GLU A 229 1.02 27.79 10.83
CA GLU A 229 -0.34 28.01 10.35
C GLU A 229 -0.64 27.19 9.08
N LYS A 230 0.30 27.11 8.13
CA LYS A 230 0.21 26.19 6.98
C LYS A 230 0.06 24.74 7.44
N THR A 231 0.84 24.32 8.43
CA THR A 231 0.80 22.94 8.96
C THR A 231 -0.54 22.64 9.62
N ARG A 232 -1.05 23.56 10.44
CA ARG A 232 -2.37 23.43 11.07
C ARG A 232 -3.50 23.36 10.03
N ASN A 233 -3.46 24.24 9.02
CA ASN A 233 -4.44 24.26 7.94
C ASN A 233 -4.39 22.98 7.09
N ARG A 234 -3.19 22.46 6.78
CA ARG A 234 -3.03 21.16 6.11
C ARG A 234 -3.66 20.04 6.93
N LYS A 235 -3.31 19.92 8.22
CA LYS A 235 -3.87 18.90 9.13
C LYS A 235 -5.40 18.95 9.18
N SER A 236 -5.97 20.13 9.39
CA SER A 236 -7.43 20.31 9.43
C SER A 236 -8.10 20.00 8.09
N ALA A 237 -7.48 20.36 6.95
CA ALA A 237 -7.99 20.01 5.63
C ALA A 237 -7.96 18.50 5.38
N THR A 238 -6.90 17.81 5.81
CA THR A 238 -6.80 16.34 5.74
C THR A 238 -7.85 15.66 6.61
N GLU A 239 -8.04 16.12 7.85
CA GLU A 239 -9.10 15.64 8.74
C GLU A 239 -10.49 15.84 8.14
N LYS A 240 -10.78 17.02 7.60
CA LYS A 240 -12.05 17.30 6.91
C LYS A 240 -12.23 16.38 5.70
N TYR A 241 -11.18 16.13 4.93
CA TYR A 241 -11.24 15.26 3.76
C TYR A 241 -11.51 13.79 4.12
N ASN A 242 -11.01 13.32 5.26
CA ASN A 242 -11.18 11.94 5.70
C ASN A 242 -12.51 11.73 6.44
N ASN A 243 -12.91 12.68 7.30
CA ASN A 243 -14.05 12.50 8.20
C ASN A 243 -15.36 13.05 7.65
N ASN A 244 -15.33 14.00 6.69
CA ASN A 244 -16.53 14.59 6.12
C ASN A 244 -16.75 14.09 4.68
N LYS A 245 -17.65 13.11 4.53
CA LYS A 245 -17.98 12.48 3.25
C LYS A 245 -18.50 13.50 2.20
N ASN A 246 -19.31 14.47 2.61
CA ASN A 246 -19.81 15.53 1.72
C ASN A 246 -18.68 16.45 1.23
N PHE A 247 -17.73 16.79 2.10
CA PHE A 247 -16.56 17.58 1.72
C PHE A 247 -15.64 16.79 0.77
N HIS A 248 -15.41 15.50 1.06
CA HIS A 248 -14.64 14.60 0.21
C HIS A 248 -15.21 14.53 -1.22
N GLU A 249 -16.53 14.33 -1.33
CA GLU A 249 -17.21 14.17 -2.61
C GLU A 249 -17.22 15.46 -3.42
N LYS A 250 -17.53 16.61 -2.79
CA LYS A 250 -17.43 17.93 -3.42
C LYS A 250 -16.02 18.22 -3.91
N GLU A 251 -15.00 17.92 -3.11
CA GLU A 251 -13.61 18.17 -3.49
C GLU A 251 -13.13 17.24 -4.62
N LYS A 252 -13.61 15.99 -4.65
CA LYS A 252 -13.36 15.04 -5.73
C LYS A 252 -13.98 15.52 -7.05
N ILE A 253 -15.22 16.02 -7.02
CA ILE A 253 -15.89 16.60 -8.19
C ILE A 253 -15.14 17.85 -8.66
N ARG A 254 -14.78 18.75 -7.74
CA ARG A 254 -14.02 19.98 -8.04
C ARG A 254 -12.71 19.67 -8.75
N LYS A 255 -11.91 18.74 -8.21
CA LYS A 255 -10.63 18.32 -8.81
C LYS A 255 -10.83 17.65 -10.17
N LYS A 256 -11.88 16.83 -10.35
CA LYS A 256 -12.21 16.24 -11.66
C LYS A 256 -12.53 17.32 -12.70
N LYS A 257 -13.36 18.30 -12.35
CA LYS A 257 -13.72 19.41 -13.25
C LYS A 257 -12.51 20.27 -13.60
N GLU A 258 -11.64 20.55 -12.61
CA GLU A 258 -10.40 21.28 -12.83
C GLU A 258 -9.43 20.53 -13.75
N MET A 259 -9.25 19.22 -13.54
CA MET A 259 -8.46 18.35 -14.41
C MET A 259 -8.98 18.32 -15.86
N PHE A 260 -10.29 18.17 -16.01
CA PHE A 260 -10.96 18.18 -17.31
C PHE A 260 -10.72 19.51 -18.03
N ASN A 261 -10.98 20.63 -17.35
CA ASN A 261 -10.77 21.96 -17.90
C ASN A 261 -9.30 22.19 -18.31
N ARG A 262 -8.34 21.80 -17.46
CA ARG A 262 -6.90 21.89 -17.79
C ARG A 262 -6.55 21.05 -19.02
N TYR A 263 -7.13 19.87 -19.17
CA TYR A 263 -6.88 18.99 -20.32
C TYR A 263 -7.44 19.57 -21.63
N HIS A 264 -8.58 20.26 -21.59
CA HIS A 264 -9.19 20.87 -22.78
C HIS A 264 -8.55 22.20 -23.16
N ILE A 265 -8.24 23.06 -22.19
CA ILE A 265 -7.72 24.42 -22.43
C ILE A 265 -6.20 24.41 -22.66
N ASN A 266 -5.45 23.66 -21.86
CA ASN A 266 -3.99 23.72 -21.90
C ASN A 266 -3.39 22.61 -22.78
N LYS A 267 -2.94 23.01 -23.98
CA LYS A 267 -2.30 22.12 -24.96
C LYS A 267 -1.06 21.40 -24.41
N ASN A 268 -0.22 22.08 -23.62
CA ASN A 268 1.00 21.52 -23.05
C ASN A 268 0.66 20.47 -21.98
N PHE A 269 -0.28 20.79 -21.08
CA PHE A 269 -0.77 19.82 -20.08
C PHE A 269 -1.35 18.56 -20.74
N ARG A 270 -2.11 18.72 -21.82
CA ARG A 270 -2.65 17.62 -22.62
C ARG A 270 -1.54 16.75 -23.23
N GLN A 271 -0.50 17.36 -23.80
CA GLN A 271 0.64 16.64 -24.37
C GLN A 271 1.42 15.89 -23.28
N GLN A 272 1.71 16.52 -22.15
CA GLN A 272 2.38 15.87 -21.02
C GLN A 272 1.58 14.69 -20.48
N GLN A 273 0.25 14.81 -20.38
CA GLN A 273 -0.57 13.68 -19.95
C GLN A 273 -0.58 12.52 -20.96
N LYS A 274 -0.59 12.82 -22.26
CA LYS A 274 -0.43 11.78 -23.29
C LYS A 274 0.92 11.08 -23.18
N LEU A 275 2.01 11.82 -22.96
CA LEU A 275 3.34 11.25 -22.77
C LEU A 275 3.41 10.33 -21.55
N ARG A 276 2.90 10.79 -20.39
CA ARG A 276 2.84 9.96 -19.16
C ARG A 276 1.99 8.71 -19.34
N SER A 277 0.83 8.85 -19.98
CA SER A 277 -0.05 7.71 -20.30
C SER A 277 0.66 6.71 -21.20
N ASN A 278 1.33 7.17 -22.26
CA ASN A 278 2.09 6.31 -23.17
C ASN A 278 3.24 5.60 -22.45
N GLN A 279 3.99 6.30 -21.59
CA GLN A 279 5.04 5.67 -20.78
C GLN A 279 4.49 4.58 -19.88
N ASN A 280 3.34 4.82 -19.24
CA ASN A 280 2.66 3.81 -18.41
C ASN A 280 2.19 2.60 -19.24
N ILE A 281 1.61 2.84 -20.43
CA ILE A 281 1.22 1.77 -21.36
C ILE A 281 2.42 0.92 -21.75
N LEU A 282 3.55 1.54 -22.10
CA LEU A 282 4.79 0.84 -22.44
C LEU A 282 5.35 0.05 -21.26
N PHE A 283 5.33 0.64 -20.06
CA PHE A 283 5.75 -0.03 -18.83
C PHE A 283 4.90 -1.27 -18.56
N LYS A 284 3.56 -1.15 -18.61
CA LYS A 284 2.64 -2.29 -18.46
C LYS A 284 2.87 -3.33 -19.55
N TYR A 285 3.07 -2.94 -20.79
CA TYR A 285 3.32 -3.88 -21.89
C TYR A 285 4.63 -4.68 -21.72
N ARG A 286 5.66 -4.08 -21.11
CA ARG A 286 6.94 -4.74 -20.84
C ARG A 286 6.88 -5.66 -19.61
N ASN A 287 6.25 -5.19 -18.53
CA ASN A 287 6.39 -5.82 -17.22
C ASN A 287 5.16 -6.64 -16.78
N ASP A 288 4.01 -6.49 -17.43
CA ASP A 288 2.79 -7.24 -17.14
C ASP A 288 2.48 -8.21 -18.30
N PRO A 289 2.79 -9.51 -18.15
CA PRO A 289 2.54 -10.52 -19.18
C PRO A 289 1.05 -10.65 -19.56
N VAL A 290 0.14 -10.44 -18.60
CA VAL A 290 -1.30 -10.54 -18.82
C VAL A 290 -1.77 -9.37 -19.67
N TYR A 291 -1.36 -8.15 -19.32
CA TYR A 291 -1.64 -6.96 -20.13
C TYR A 291 -1.05 -7.08 -21.53
N GLN A 292 0.19 -7.58 -21.65
CA GLN A 292 0.82 -7.80 -22.95
C GLN A 292 0.03 -8.79 -23.82
N LYS A 293 -0.40 -9.93 -23.25
CA LYS A 293 -1.21 -10.93 -23.96
C LYS A 293 -2.55 -10.34 -24.41
N ASN A 294 -3.24 -9.62 -23.52
CA ASN A 294 -4.52 -8.99 -23.82
C ASN A 294 -4.41 -7.95 -24.95
N ILE A 295 -3.38 -7.10 -24.94
CA ILE A 295 -3.12 -6.14 -26.03
C ILE A 295 -2.83 -6.86 -27.35
N LYS A 296 -2.01 -7.93 -27.32
CA LYS A 296 -1.72 -8.75 -28.52
C LYS A 296 -2.99 -9.40 -29.08
N GLU A 297 -3.85 -9.96 -28.22
CA GLU A 297 -5.13 -10.56 -28.64
C GLU A 297 -6.09 -9.52 -29.21
N TYR A 298 -6.24 -8.38 -28.54
CA TYR A 298 -7.08 -7.29 -29.02
C TYR A 298 -6.62 -6.79 -30.39
N ALA A 299 -5.32 -6.58 -30.57
CA ALA A 299 -4.74 -6.19 -31.85
C ALA A 299 -5.00 -7.22 -32.95
N LYS A 300 -4.90 -8.53 -32.64
CA LYS A 300 -5.25 -9.62 -33.56
C LYS A 300 -6.72 -9.59 -33.96
N ARG A 301 -7.63 -9.45 -32.99
CA ARG A 301 -9.09 -9.38 -33.24
C ARG A 301 -9.44 -8.18 -34.11
N GLN A 302 -8.88 -7.01 -33.80
CA GLN A 302 -9.09 -5.80 -34.60
C GLN A 302 -8.52 -5.91 -36.01
N ALA A 303 -7.32 -6.49 -36.16
CA ALA A 303 -6.74 -6.72 -37.48
C ALA A 303 -7.55 -7.71 -38.32
N PHE A 304 -8.05 -8.78 -37.70
CA PHE A 304 -8.92 -9.76 -38.34
C PHE A 304 -10.26 -9.14 -38.76
N SER A 305 -10.92 -8.42 -37.84
CA SER A 305 -12.18 -7.73 -38.12
C SER A 305 -12.03 -6.76 -39.30
N LYS A 306 -10.99 -5.92 -39.31
CA LYS A 306 -10.70 -5.02 -40.43
C LYS A 306 -10.39 -5.76 -41.73
N TYR A 307 -9.71 -6.90 -41.67
CA TYR A 307 -9.40 -7.70 -42.86
C TYR A 307 -10.64 -8.36 -43.46
N VAL A 308 -11.62 -8.75 -42.63
CA VAL A 308 -12.90 -9.32 -43.06
C VAL A 308 -13.83 -8.24 -43.61
N SER A 309 -13.91 -7.08 -42.94
CA SER A 309 -14.86 -6.02 -43.30
C SER A 309 -14.41 -5.14 -44.47
N ASP A 310 -13.11 -4.90 -44.64
CA ASP A 310 -12.57 -3.96 -45.63
C ASP A 310 -11.93 -4.71 -46.80
N ASN A 311 -12.74 -4.92 -47.84
CA ASN A 311 -12.34 -5.69 -49.03
C ASN A 311 -11.17 -5.03 -49.79
N SER A 312 -11.08 -3.69 -49.77
CA SER A 312 -10.01 -2.93 -50.44
C SER A 312 -8.67 -3.13 -49.74
N LYS A 313 -8.63 -3.03 -48.40
CA LYS A 313 -7.40 -3.32 -47.63
C LYS A 313 -6.97 -4.78 -47.76
N ARG A 314 -7.93 -5.71 -47.81
CA ARG A 314 -7.67 -7.14 -48.02
C ARG A 314 -6.96 -7.38 -49.36
N LEU A 315 -7.51 -6.83 -50.45
CA LEU A 315 -6.94 -6.98 -51.79
C LEU A 315 -5.54 -6.35 -51.87
N LYS A 316 -5.32 -5.15 -51.32
CA LYS A 316 -3.99 -4.53 -51.27
C LYS A 316 -2.96 -5.39 -50.55
N LYS A 317 -3.35 -6.05 -49.44
CA LYS A 317 -2.47 -6.98 -48.71
C LYS A 317 -2.12 -8.22 -49.52
N ILE A 318 -3.09 -8.79 -50.22
CA ILE A 318 -2.89 -9.93 -51.11
C ILE A 318 -1.94 -9.53 -52.26
N GLN A 319 -2.18 -8.38 -52.89
CA GLN A 319 -1.35 -7.85 -53.96
C GLN A 319 0.09 -7.64 -53.49
N TYR A 320 0.28 -7.02 -52.32
CA TYR A 320 1.61 -6.83 -51.72
C TYR A 320 2.31 -8.16 -51.46
N ALA A 321 1.60 -9.15 -50.89
CA ALA A 321 2.17 -10.48 -50.66
C ALA A 321 2.59 -11.14 -51.99
N ILE A 322 1.73 -11.10 -53.02
CA ILE A 322 2.05 -11.62 -54.36
C ILE A 322 3.31 -10.94 -54.91
N ASN A 323 3.39 -9.61 -54.85
CA ASN A 323 4.54 -8.87 -55.35
C ASN A 323 5.81 -9.17 -54.55
N PHE A 324 5.72 -9.28 -53.23
CA PHE A 324 6.85 -9.68 -52.38
C PHE A 324 7.36 -11.07 -52.76
N TYR A 325 6.47 -12.04 -52.98
CA TYR A 325 6.85 -13.39 -53.38
C TYR A 325 7.36 -13.47 -54.82
N ARG A 326 6.87 -12.62 -55.73
CA ARG A 326 7.39 -12.52 -57.11
C ARG A 326 8.80 -11.95 -57.14
N ASN A 327 9.03 -10.86 -56.40
CA ASN A 327 10.31 -10.14 -56.45
C ASN A 327 11.41 -10.81 -55.62
N ASN A 328 11.06 -11.56 -54.57
CA ASN A 328 12.02 -12.28 -53.74
C ASN A 328 12.04 -13.79 -54.05
N TYR A 329 11.61 -14.22 -55.25
CA TYR A 329 11.56 -15.64 -55.60
C TYR A 329 12.96 -16.16 -55.91
N THR A 330 13.59 -16.84 -54.94
CA THR A 330 14.90 -17.51 -55.14
C THR A 330 14.76 -19.03 -55.16
N PRO A 331 15.67 -19.77 -55.81
CA PRO A 331 15.70 -21.24 -55.79
C PRO A 331 15.70 -21.82 -54.37
N ASN A 332 16.33 -21.12 -53.41
CA ASN A 332 16.35 -21.52 -52.01
C ASN A 332 14.95 -21.42 -51.36
N ILE A 333 14.18 -20.37 -51.67
CA ILE A 333 12.79 -20.23 -51.20
C ILE A 333 11.89 -21.32 -51.81
N GLN A 334 12.13 -21.74 -53.06
CA GLN A 334 11.42 -22.86 -53.68
C GLN A 334 11.72 -24.19 -52.95
N LYS A 335 12.99 -24.47 -52.65
CA LYS A 335 13.41 -25.65 -51.87
C LYS A 335 12.80 -25.64 -50.47
N GLN A 336 12.81 -24.50 -49.78
CA GLN A 336 12.18 -24.38 -48.46
C GLN A 336 10.66 -24.56 -48.52
N ARG A 337 9.99 -24.06 -49.56
CA ARG A 337 8.55 -24.24 -49.75
C ARG A 337 8.20 -25.71 -50.03
N GLN A 338 9.01 -26.41 -50.82
CA GLN A 338 8.88 -27.85 -51.04
C GLN A 338 9.04 -28.62 -49.73
N LEU A 339 10.09 -28.33 -48.95
CA LEU A 339 10.33 -28.93 -47.63
C LEU A 339 9.19 -28.63 -46.65
N TYR A 340 8.68 -27.40 -46.60
CA TYR A 340 7.52 -27.03 -45.78
C TYR A 340 6.26 -27.80 -46.19
N ASN A 341 5.97 -27.87 -47.49
CA ASN A 341 4.82 -28.63 -47.99
C ASN A 341 4.94 -30.13 -47.72
N GLN A 342 6.14 -30.69 -47.85
CA GLN A 342 6.43 -32.09 -47.53
C GLN A 342 6.25 -32.34 -46.02
N ARG A 343 6.83 -31.48 -45.16
CA ARG A 343 6.63 -31.52 -43.70
C ARG A 343 5.18 -31.38 -43.31
N ARG A 344 4.42 -30.50 -43.97
CA ARG A 344 2.98 -30.31 -43.73
C ARG A 344 2.17 -31.54 -44.17
N ARG A 345 2.52 -32.18 -45.29
CA ARG A 345 1.92 -33.47 -45.71
C ARG A 345 2.21 -34.56 -44.68
N ILE A 346 3.45 -34.65 -44.19
CA ILE A 346 3.87 -35.60 -43.16
C ILE A 346 3.12 -35.32 -41.84
N MET A 347 3.12 -34.08 -41.36
CA MET A 347 2.39 -33.64 -40.16
C MET A 347 0.88 -33.89 -40.28
N ASN A 348 0.27 -33.58 -41.42
CA ASN A 348 -1.14 -33.90 -41.65
C ASN A 348 -1.37 -35.41 -41.64
N LYS A 349 -0.46 -36.22 -42.20
CA LYS A 349 -0.54 -37.68 -42.13
C LYS A 349 -0.45 -38.17 -40.67
N TYR A 350 0.45 -37.60 -39.86
CA TYR A 350 0.59 -37.89 -38.43
C TYR A 350 -0.57 -37.37 -37.57
N LEU A 351 -1.13 -36.20 -37.86
CA LEU A 351 -2.29 -35.63 -37.17
C LEU A 351 -3.58 -36.35 -37.56
N ILE A 352 -3.72 -36.79 -38.81
CA ILE A 352 -4.79 -37.74 -39.21
C ILE A 352 -4.59 -39.06 -38.46
N ALA A 353 -3.34 -39.54 -38.32
CA ALA A 353 -3.02 -40.74 -37.56
C ALA A 353 -3.25 -40.60 -36.03
N GLN A 354 -3.03 -39.42 -35.43
CA GLN A 354 -3.24 -39.13 -34.00
C GLN A 354 -4.68 -38.73 -33.66
N SER A 355 -5.38 -38.03 -34.56
CA SER A 355 -6.81 -37.70 -34.40
C SER A 355 -7.73 -38.90 -34.64
N HIS A 356 -7.14 -40.07 -34.88
CA HIS A 356 -7.80 -41.34 -34.76
C HIS A 356 -8.18 -41.64 -33.29
N ASN A 357 -9.29 -41.04 -32.86
CA ASN A 357 -10.39 -41.75 -32.18
C ASN A 357 -10.95 -42.91 -33.05
N CYS A 358 -10.11 -43.50 -33.92
CA CYS A 358 -10.49 -44.46 -34.93
C CYS A 358 -10.40 -45.90 -34.43
N VAL A 359 -9.82 -46.16 -33.25
CA VAL A 359 -9.94 -47.49 -32.64
C VAL A 359 -11.42 -47.86 -32.47
N LEU A 360 -12.27 -46.92 -32.00
CA LEU A 360 -13.72 -47.16 -31.87
C LEU A 360 -14.46 -47.16 -33.21
N LYS A 361 -14.14 -46.24 -34.14
CA LYS A 361 -14.79 -46.23 -35.47
C LYS A 361 -14.39 -47.41 -36.36
N HIS A 362 -13.12 -47.81 -36.37
CA HIS A 362 -12.66 -49.01 -37.05
C HIS A 362 -13.18 -50.26 -36.36
N ARG A 363 -13.28 -50.31 -35.02
CA ARG A 363 -13.91 -51.43 -34.33
C ARG A 363 -15.38 -51.57 -34.72
N ASN A 364 -16.14 -50.48 -34.78
CA ASN A 364 -17.55 -50.53 -35.20
C ASN A 364 -17.70 -50.90 -36.68
N LEU A 365 -16.83 -50.37 -37.56
CA LEU A 365 -16.81 -50.74 -38.97
C LEU A 365 -16.38 -52.20 -39.16
N TYR A 366 -15.40 -52.68 -38.40
CA TYR A 366 -14.93 -54.06 -38.39
C TYR A 366 -16.01 -55.02 -37.89
N ILE A 367 -16.68 -54.71 -36.77
CA ILE A 367 -17.80 -55.49 -36.26
C ILE A 367 -18.94 -55.52 -37.28
N LYS A 368 -19.26 -54.37 -37.90
CA LYS A 368 -20.28 -54.31 -38.96
C LYS A 368 -19.90 -55.18 -40.16
N ASN A 369 -18.67 -55.08 -40.64
CA ASN A 369 -18.19 -55.86 -41.78
C ASN A 369 -18.07 -57.35 -41.44
N LEU A 370 -17.71 -57.70 -40.21
CA LEU A 370 -17.74 -59.08 -39.72
C LEU A 370 -19.15 -59.64 -39.68
N LYS A 371 -20.14 -58.84 -39.27
CA LYS A 371 -21.54 -59.26 -39.29
C LYS A 371 -22.00 -59.51 -40.73
N ILE A 372 -21.77 -58.55 -41.64
CA ILE A 372 -22.08 -58.73 -43.07
C ILE A 372 -21.37 -59.97 -43.63
N PHE A 373 -20.10 -60.18 -43.29
CA PHE A 373 -19.35 -61.35 -43.72
C PHE A 373 -19.99 -62.65 -43.21
N ARG A 374 -20.36 -62.71 -41.91
CA ARG A 374 -21.05 -63.87 -41.31
C ARG A 374 -22.40 -64.16 -41.96
N ASP A 375 -23.18 -63.11 -42.23
CA ASP A 375 -24.47 -63.23 -42.89
C ASP A 375 -24.29 -63.77 -44.33
N VAL A 376 -23.28 -63.30 -45.06
CA VAL A 376 -22.96 -63.77 -46.43
C VAL A 376 -22.47 -65.21 -46.46
N ILE A 377 -21.63 -65.64 -45.52
CA ILE A 377 -21.12 -67.03 -45.52
C ILE A 377 -22.16 -68.05 -45.07
N GLN A 378 -23.23 -67.61 -44.39
CA GLN A 378 -24.32 -68.49 -43.96
C GLN A 378 -25.09 -69.10 -45.14
N GLU A 379 -25.20 -68.36 -46.25
CA GLU A 379 -25.83 -68.83 -47.49
C GLU A 379 -24.94 -69.79 -48.30
N GLY A 380 -23.66 -69.94 -47.94
CA GLY A 380 -22.71 -70.79 -48.69
C GLY A 380 -22.34 -70.22 -50.08
N PRO A 381 -21.31 -70.77 -50.73
CA PRO A 381 -20.89 -70.35 -52.06
C PRO A 381 -21.70 -71.06 -53.18
N ASP A 382 -23.03 -71.06 -53.10
CA ASP A 382 -23.87 -71.89 -53.98
C ASP A 382 -24.04 -71.31 -55.40
N TYR A 383 -23.46 -70.14 -55.68
CA TYR A 383 -23.62 -69.46 -56.97
C TYR A 383 -22.45 -69.75 -57.91
N THR A 384 -22.68 -70.59 -58.90
CA THR A 384 -21.66 -70.97 -59.87
C THR A 384 -21.55 -69.95 -61.00
N CYS A 385 -20.35 -69.40 -61.22
CA CYS A 385 -20.13 -68.47 -62.33
C CYS A 385 -19.96 -69.22 -63.67
N ARG A 386 -20.77 -68.89 -64.68
CA ARG A 386 -20.71 -69.50 -66.03
C ARG A 386 -19.33 -69.48 -66.70
N VAL A 387 -18.53 -68.44 -66.46
CA VAL A 387 -17.25 -68.23 -67.14
C VAL A 387 -16.08 -68.96 -66.48
N CYS A 388 -15.93 -68.83 -65.16
CA CYS A 388 -14.83 -69.46 -64.41
C CYS A 388 -15.20 -70.76 -63.70
N GLY A 389 -16.49 -71.12 -63.66
CA GLY A 389 -17.04 -72.32 -63.00
C GLY A 389 -16.83 -72.38 -61.49
N LEU A 390 -16.44 -71.28 -60.85
CA LEU A 390 -16.26 -71.24 -59.41
C LEU A 390 -17.59 -71.05 -58.71
N ALA A 391 -17.80 -71.84 -57.66
CA ALA A 391 -18.81 -71.68 -56.65
C ALA A 391 -18.48 -70.43 -55.80
N LEU A 392 -19.37 -69.45 -55.76
CA LEU A 392 -19.15 -68.11 -55.21
C LEU A 392 -20.33 -67.70 -54.32
N PHE A 393 -20.11 -66.71 -53.45
CA PHE A 393 -21.18 -66.16 -52.62
C PHE A 393 -22.09 -65.22 -53.40
N ARG A 394 -23.33 -65.04 -52.92
CA ARG A 394 -24.36 -64.19 -53.57
C ARG A 394 -23.87 -62.79 -53.93
N ASN A 395 -23.04 -62.19 -53.08
CA ASN A 395 -22.50 -60.84 -53.23
C ASN A 395 -21.34 -60.73 -54.25
N GLN A 396 -20.79 -61.85 -54.70
CA GLN A 396 -19.71 -61.91 -55.70
C GLN A 396 -20.21 -62.17 -57.11
N VAL A 397 -21.51 -62.46 -57.27
CA VAL A 397 -22.15 -62.78 -58.53
C VAL A 397 -23.28 -61.81 -58.88
N ILE A 398 -23.50 -61.64 -60.18
CA ILE A 398 -24.64 -60.89 -60.73
C ILE A 398 -25.38 -61.78 -61.73
N PRO A 399 -26.69 -61.54 -61.96
CA PRO A 399 -27.43 -62.35 -62.90
C PRO A 399 -26.85 -62.17 -64.30
N TYR A 400 -26.65 -63.28 -65.00
CA TYR A 400 -26.15 -63.29 -66.35
C TYR A 400 -27.26 -62.88 -67.32
N ILE A 401 -26.96 -61.89 -68.18
CA ILE A 401 -27.87 -61.35 -69.18
C ILE A 401 -27.03 -61.15 -70.45
N LYS A 402 -27.29 -61.96 -71.49
CA LYS A 402 -26.45 -62.04 -72.70
C LYS A 402 -26.31 -60.68 -73.39
N GLU A 403 -27.38 -59.91 -73.41
CA GLU A 403 -27.49 -58.60 -74.05
C GLU A 403 -26.55 -57.55 -73.42
N LYS A 404 -26.14 -57.74 -72.16
CA LYS A 404 -25.19 -56.82 -71.50
C LYS A 404 -23.76 -56.95 -72.01
N TYR A 405 -23.43 -58.08 -72.62
CA TYR A 405 -22.06 -58.40 -73.04
C TYR A 405 -21.92 -58.46 -74.56
N ILE A 406 -23.00 -58.80 -75.27
CA ILE A 406 -23.03 -58.87 -76.73
C ILE A 406 -24.01 -57.83 -77.25
N THR A 407 -23.49 -56.77 -77.86
CA THR A 407 -24.30 -55.68 -78.45
C THR A 407 -24.39 -55.81 -79.97
N LYS A 408 -25.50 -55.34 -80.56
CA LYS A 408 -25.76 -55.44 -82.01
C LYS A 408 -24.65 -54.79 -82.85
N ASN A 409 -24.03 -53.71 -82.36
CA ASN A 409 -23.02 -52.91 -83.05
C ASN A 409 -21.57 -53.43 -82.90
N MET A 410 -21.35 -54.60 -82.29
CA MET A 410 -20.01 -55.22 -82.25
C MET A 410 -19.66 -55.92 -83.56
N SER A 411 -18.37 -55.92 -83.93
CA SER A 411 -17.84 -56.71 -85.05
C SER A 411 -18.06 -58.21 -84.82
N VAL A 412 -18.17 -58.96 -85.91
CA VAL A 412 -18.42 -60.41 -85.89
C VAL A 412 -17.34 -61.15 -85.09
N GLU A 413 -16.07 -60.89 -85.37
CA GLU A 413 -14.92 -61.48 -84.64
C GLU A 413 -14.97 -61.22 -83.13
N MET A 414 -15.39 -60.01 -82.73
CA MET A 414 -15.47 -59.64 -81.31
C MET A 414 -16.64 -60.35 -80.61
N LYS A 415 -17.75 -60.56 -81.33
CA LYS A 415 -18.90 -61.32 -80.82
C LYS A 415 -18.52 -62.79 -80.63
N GLU A 416 -17.92 -63.42 -81.64
CA GLU A 416 -17.45 -64.81 -81.58
C GLU A 416 -16.44 -65.00 -80.44
N ARG A 417 -15.52 -64.04 -80.28
CA ARG A 417 -14.54 -64.06 -79.20
C ARG A 417 -15.20 -63.98 -77.81
N ILE A 418 -16.16 -63.10 -77.60
CA ILE A 418 -16.88 -63.02 -76.31
C ILE A 418 -17.76 -64.26 -76.09
N GLU A 419 -18.43 -64.76 -77.13
CA GLU A 419 -19.23 -65.99 -77.05
C GLU A 419 -18.36 -67.20 -76.69
N SER A 420 -17.13 -67.28 -77.21
CA SER A 420 -16.17 -68.32 -76.80
C SER A 420 -15.88 -68.31 -75.29
N TYR A 421 -15.97 -67.14 -74.62
CA TYR A 421 -15.74 -67.04 -73.18
C TYR A 421 -16.96 -67.49 -72.35
N LEU A 422 -18.15 -67.44 -72.97
CA LEU A 422 -19.45 -67.65 -72.32
C LEU A 422 -20.00 -69.06 -72.59
N ASN A 423 -19.59 -69.69 -73.68
CA ASN A 423 -20.01 -71.02 -74.09
C ASN A 423 -19.27 -72.10 -73.30
N ASN A 424 -19.78 -72.39 -72.10
CA ASN A 424 -19.33 -73.51 -71.30
C ASN A 424 -20.52 -74.44 -71.06
N SER A 425 -20.67 -75.45 -71.91
CA SER A 425 -21.80 -76.38 -71.95
C SER A 425 -21.87 -77.36 -70.77
N SER A 426 -20.85 -77.36 -69.90
CA SER A 426 -20.74 -78.28 -68.75
C SER A 426 -21.38 -77.74 -67.46
N LEU A 427 -21.91 -76.53 -67.44
CA LEU A 427 -22.52 -75.91 -66.26
C LEU A 427 -24.04 -75.85 -66.42
N ILE A 428 -24.77 -76.45 -65.47
CA ILE A 428 -26.22 -76.69 -65.54
C ILE A 428 -27.05 -75.41 -65.26
N GLU A 429 -26.47 -74.44 -64.56
CA GLU A 429 -27.16 -73.21 -64.15
C GLU A 429 -26.56 -71.97 -64.82
N ASP A 430 -27.20 -71.52 -65.89
CA ASP A 430 -26.83 -70.36 -66.72
C ASP A 430 -27.14 -69.00 -66.06
N THR A 431 -27.37 -68.98 -64.76
CA THR A 431 -28.02 -67.88 -64.06
C THR A 431 -27.06 -66.79 -63.58
N TRP A 432 -25.78 -67.12 -63.34
CA TRP A 432 -24.85 -66.23 -62.64
C TRP A 432 -23.50 -66.03 -63.33
N ILE A 433 -22.96 -64.82 -63.22
CA ILE A 433 -21.59 -64.46 -63.62
C ILE A 433 -20.92 -63.69 -62.48
N CYS A 434 -19.67 -64.02 -62.16
CA CYS A 434 -18.93 -63.29 -61.13
C CYS A 434 -18.58 -61.87 -61.59
N ILE A 435 -18.50 -60.95 -60.64
CA ILE A 435 -18.22 -59.53 -60.92
C ILE A 435 -16.91 -59.36 -61.71
N SER A 436 -15.87 -60.11 -61.35
CA SER A 436 -14.56 -60.05 -62.02
C SER A 436 -14.61 -60.51 -63.49
N CYS A 437 -15.33 -61.59 -63.78
CA CYS A 437 -15.54 -62.06 -65.16
C CYS A 437 -16.38 -61.07 -65.95
N SER A 438 -17.48 -60.56 -65.35
CA SER A 438 -18.32 -59.51 -65.94
C SER A 438 -17.48 -58.29 -66.35
N ASP A 439 -16.63 -57.79 -65.46
CA ASP A 439 -15.85 -56.57 -65.70
C ASP A 439 -14.80 -56.77 -66.79
N LYS A 440 -14.18 -57.95 -66.85
CA LYS A 440 -13.21 -58.29 -67.89
C LYS A 440 -13.87 -58.43 -69.26
N ILE A 441 -15.03 -59.10 -69.32
CA ILE A 441 -15.79 -59.26 -70.57
C ILE A 441 -16.32 -57.91 -71.08
N LYS A 442 -16.85 -57.05 -70.19
CA LYS A 442 -17.23 -55.67 -70.55
C LYS A 442 -16.06 -54.86 -71.12
N LYS A 443 -14.85 -55.09 -70.61
CA LYS A 443 -13.61 -54.52 -71.12
C LYS A 443 -13.05 -55.25 -72.34
N LYS A 444 -13.82 -56.17 -72.95
CA LYS A 444 -13.43 -56.90 -74.16
C LYS A 444 -12.19 -57.80 -73.96
N ALA A 445 -11.91 -58.22 -72.73
CA ALA A 445 -10.74 -59.01 -72.36
C ALA A 445 -11.12 -60.39 -71.79
N MET A 446 -10.29 -61.40 -72.06
CA MET A 446 -10.44 -62.74 -71.50
C MET A 446 -10.25 -62.69 -69.96
N PRO A 447 -11.19 -63.21 -69.16
CA PRO A 447 -10.96 -63.39 -67.74
C PRO A 447 -9.88 -64.46 -67.50
N SER A 448 -8.87 -64.15 -66.69
CA SER A 448 -7.74 -65.07 -66.44
C SER A 448 -8.14 -66.42 -65.83
N ARG A 449 -9.23 -66.44 -65.07
CA ARG A 449 -9.79 -67.65 -64.44
C ARG A 449 -10.86 -68.33 -65.28
N ALA A 450 -11.06 -67.92 -66.54
CA ALA A 450 -12.03 -68.56 -67.41
C ALA A 450 -11.63 -70.03 -67.66
N ILE A 451 -12.61 -70.94 -67.62
CA ILE A 451 -12.37 -72.37 -67.88
C ILE A 451 -11.81 -72.57 -69.29
N VAL A 452 -12.34 -71.80 -70.24
CA VAL A 452 -11.91 -71.80 -71.65
C VAL A 452 -10.44 -71.39 -71.81
N ASN A 453 -9.92 -70.57 -70.87
CA ASN A 453 -8.52 -70.19 -70.81
C ASN A 453 -7.64 -71.28 -70.16
N LYS A 454 -8.18 -72.45 -69.81
CA LYS A 454 -7.46 -73.57 -69.15
C LYS A 454 -6.64 -73.17 -67.91
N LEU A 455 -7.02 -72.07 -67.25
CA LEU A 455 -6.25 -71.43 -66.17
C LEU A 455 -4.81 -71.08 -66.56
N GLU A 456 -4.56 -70.83 -67.84
CA GLU A 456 -3.26 -70.46 -68.37
C GLU A 456 -2.79 -69.14 -67.73
N VAL A 457 -1.66 -69.21 -67.04
CA VAL A 457 -1.01 -68.07 -66.41
C VAL A 457 -0.06 -67.46 -67.41
N SER A 458 -0.01 -66.12 -67.48
CA SER A 458 0.97 -65.44 -68.33
C SER A 458 2.38 -65.88 -67.99
N ASP A 459 3.22 -66.04 -69.01
CA ASP A 459 4.63 -66.37 -68.84
C ASP A 459 5.32 -65.40 -67.87
N VAL A 460 6.26 -65.93 -67.10
CA VAL A 460 7.12 -65.11 -66.24
C VAL A 460 7.82 -64.06 -67.10
N PRO A 461 7.69 -62.75 -66.81
CA PRO A 461 8.36 -61.69 -67.55
C PRO A 461 9.86 -61.98 -67.69
N SER A 462 10.42 -61.70 -68.87
CA SER A 462 11.82 -61.97 -69.20
C SER A 462 12.81 -61.32 -68.22
N GLU A 463 12.41 -60.21 -67.62
CA GLU A 463 13.12 -59.44 -66.62
C GLU A 463 13.23 -60.20 -65.30
N LEU A 464 12.20 -60.95 -64.92
CA LEU A 464 12.20 -61.78 -63.71
C LEU A 464 12.96 -63.11 -63.92
N LYS A 465 13.10 -63.58 -65.17
CA LYS A 465 13.89 -64.77 -65.49
C LYS A 465 15.40 -64.58 -65.27
N LYS A 466 15.90 -63.34 -65.31
CA LYS A 466 17.33 -63.01 -65.19
C LYS A 466 17.81 -62.69 -63.76
N LEU A 467 16.90 -62.75 -62.78
CA LEU A 467 17.23 -62.41 -61.40
C LEU A 467 18.08 -63.49 -60.74
N ASN A 468 19.05 -63.07 -59.92
CA ASN A 468 19.81 -63.99 -59.07
C ASN A 468 18.99 -64.44 -57.85
N ASP A 469 19.44 -65.47 -57.14
CA ASP A 469 18.67 -66.08 -56.05
C ASP A 469 18.39 -65.14 -54.86
N LEU A 470 19.28 -64.18 -54.61
CA LEU A 470 19.08 -63.15 -53.59
C LEU A 470 17.97 -62.18 -54.00
N GLU A 471 18.02 -61.70 -55.24
CA GLU A 471 17.01 -60.81 -55.80
C GLU A 471 15.64 -61.47 -55.84
N LYS A 472 15.58 -62.74 -56.26
CA LYS A 472 14.36 -63.57 -56.22
C LYS A 472 13.77 -63.60 -54.80
N HIS A 473 14.58 -63.82 -53.77
CA HIS A 473 14.14 -63.81 -52.36
C HIS A 473 13.58 -62.45 -51.91
N LEU A 474 14.25 -61.36 -52.28
CA LEU A 474 13.83 -60.01 -51.91
C LEU A 474 12.51 -59.60 -52.57
N ILE A 475 12.26 -60.04 -53.80
CA ILE A 475 11.01 -59.73 -54.51
C ILE A 475 9.88 -60.72 -54.19
N ALA A 476 10.18 -61.96 -53.79
CA ALA A 476 9.19 -62.97 -53.45
C ALA A 476 8.23 -62.49 -52.34
N LEU A 477 8.76 -61.75 -51.35
CA LEU A 477 7.95 -61.12 -50.30
C LEU A 477 6.92 -60.11 -50.82
N ARG A 478 7.12 -59.57 -52.04
CA ARG A 478 6.24 -58.59 -52.68
C ARG A 478 5.37 -59.19 -53.80
N LEU A 479 5.63 -60.43 -54.22
CA LEU A 479 4.91 -61.12 -55.29
C LEU A 479 4.29 -62.42 -54.73
N PRO A 480 3.22 -62.31 -53.91
CA PRO A 480 2.74 -63.42 -53.08
C PRO A 480 2.21 -64.67 -53.81
N PHE A 481 2.22 -64.73 -55.15
CA PHE A 481 1.65 -65.86 -55.90
C PHE A 481 2.39 -66.22 -57.20
N MET A 482 3.61 -65.72 -57.42
CA MET A 482 4.44 -66.20 -58.52
C MET A 482 5.34 -67.32 -58.00
N LYS A 483 5.14 -68.55 -58.50
CA LYS A 483 6.14 -69.61 -58.34
C LYS A 483 7.34 -69.19 -59.20
N ILE A 484 8.31 -68.53 -58.58
CA ILE A 484 9.60 -68.25 -59.20
C ILE A 484 10.36 -69.58 -59.12
N VAL A 485 10.22 -70.42 -60.16
CA VAL A 485 11.01 -71.66 -60.29
C VAL A 485 12.41 -71.31 -60.78
#